data_AF-A0A919KIQ8-F1
#
_entry.id   AF-A0A919KIQ8-F1
#
_cell.length_a   1.000
_cell.length_b   1.000
_cell.length_c   1.000
_cell.angle_alpha   90.00
_cell.angle_beta   90.00
_cell.angle_gamma   90.00
#
_symmetry.space_group_name_H-M   'P 1'
#
loop_
_entity.id
_entity.type
_entity.pdbx_description
1 polymer ?
#
loop_
_entity_poly.entity_id
_entity_poly.type
_entity_poly.pdbx_seq_one_letter_code
_entity_poly.pdbx_strand_id
1 'polypeptide(L)' 'MLTDRVLAAQGKPQRYGSQLLAVDGKWVPKPMEAPERIDERRAGIGEMPLADYICVATHLMPPPAANP' A
#
# COMPACT_ATOMS: atom_id res chain seq x y z
N MET A 1 7.03 -0.89 4.76
CA MET A 1 8.04 -1.95 5.01
C MET A 1 9.27 -1.74 4.15
N LEU A 2 10.46 -2.14 4.63
CA LEU A 2 11.70 -1.98 3.86
C LEU A 2 11.66 -2.80 2.55
N THR A 3 11.17 -4.05 2.60
CA THR A 3 11.02 -4.92 1.42
C THR A 3 10.22 -4.25 0.30
N ASP A 4 9.01 -3.78 0.60
CA ASP A 4 8.17 -3.12 -0.39
C ASP A 4 8.78 -1.81 -0.91
N ARG A 5 9.48 -1.05 -0.05
CA ARG A 5 10.18 0.17 -0.46
C ARG A 5 11.28 -0.13 -1.47
N VAL A 6 12.08 -1.17 -1.23
CA VAL A 6 13.15 -1.61 -2.15
C VAL A 6 12.55 -2.11 -3.46
N LEU A 7 11.51 -2.93 -3.41
CA LEU A 7 10.82 -3.43 -4.61
C LEU A 7 10.25 -2.29 -5.45
N ALA A 8 9.52 -1.36 -4.81
CA ALA A 8 8.95 -0.20 -5.48
C ALA A 8 10.02 0.71 -6.09
N ALA A 9 11.15 0.92 -5.41
CA ALA A 9 12.27 1.70 -5.94
C ALA A 9 12.95 1.03 -7.16
N GLN A 10 12.86 -0.30 -7.26
CA GLN A 10 13.34 -1.08 -8.41
C GLN A 10 12.29 -1.23 -9.52
N GLY A 11 11.10 -0.62 -9.40
CA GLY A 11 10.00 -0.80 -10.34
C GLY A 11 9.37 -2.20 -10.32
N LYS A 12 9.60 -2.97 -9.24
CA LYS A 12 9.04 -4.32 -9.07
C LYS A 12 7.74 -4.28 -8.26
N PRO A 13 6.83 -5.26 -8.47
CA PRO A 13 5.63 -5.39 -7.65
C PRO A 13 5.98 -5.59 -6.17
N GLN A 14 5.21 -4.94 -5.29
CA GLN A 14 5.33 -5.07 -3.85
C GLN A 14 4.76 -6.40 -3.35
N ARG A 15 5.19 -6.83 -2.15
CA ARG A 15 4.73 -8.06 -1.52
C ARG A 15 3.62 -7.84 -0.49
N TYR A 16 3.74 -6.79 0.31
CA TYR A 16 2.83 -6.51 1.44
C TYR A 16 2.00 -5.23 1.27
N GLY A 17 2.16 -4.50 0.16
CA GLY A 17 1.32 -3.36 -0.20
C GLY A 17 1.53 -2.10 0.65
N SER A 18 2.69 -1.94 1.31
CA SER A 18 2.93 -0.84 2.24
C SER A 18 3.39 0.48 1.59
N GLN A 19 3.57 0.53 0.27
CA GLN A 19 3.85 1.76 -0.47
C GLN A 19 2.61 2.19 -1.25
N LEU A 20 2.14 3.40 -0.97
CA LEU A 20 0.95 4.00 -1.58
C LEU A 20 1.38 5.10 -2.55
N LEU A 21 0.51 5.38 -3.52
CA LEU A 21 0.56 6.57 -4.38
C LEU A 21 -0.72 7.38 -4.17
N ALA A 22 -0.60 8.70 -4.27
CA ALA A 22 -1.77 9.57 -4.29
C ALA A 22 -2.27 9.66 -5.74
N VAL A 23 -3.52 9.25 -5.96
CA VAL A 23 -4.23 9.36 -7.25
C VAL A 23 -5.56 10.01 -6.96
N ASP A 24 -5.84 11.13 -7.61
CA ASP A 24 -7.12 11.84 -7.51
C ASP A 24 -7.59 12.05 -6.06
N GLY A 25 -6.66 12.48 -5.19
CA GLY A 25 -6.94 12.71 -3.78
C GLY A 25 -7.22 11.45 -2.97
N LYS A 26 -6.79 10.28 -3.42
CA LYS A 26 -6.92 8.99 -2.72
C LYS A 26 -5.59 8.27 -2.64
N TRP A 27 -5.37 7.56 -1.54
CA TRP A 27 -4.27 6.60 -1.46
C TRP A 27 -4.63 5.31 -2.18
N VAL A 28 -3.81 4.95 -3.15
CA VAL A 28 -3.91 3.70 -3.91
C VAL A 28 -2.59 2.93 -3.72
N PRO A 29 -2.60 1.62 -3.48
CA PRO A 29 -1.37 0.84 -3.41
C PRO A 29 -0.63 0.83 -4.76
N LYS A 30 0.71 0.96 -4.75
CA LYS A 30 1.53 0.73 -5.95
C LYS A 30 1.41 -0.74 -6.39
N PRO A 31 1.78 -1.12 -7.64
CA PRO A 31 1.64 -2.48 -8.15
C PRO A 31 2.12 -3.57 -7.18
N MET A 32 1.39 -4.67 -7.10
CA MET A 32 1.63 -5.74 -6.11
C MET A 32 1.61 -7.11 -6.79
N GLU A 33 2.41 -8.04 -6.27
CA GLU A 33 2.31 -9.45 -6.67
C GLU A 33 1.06 -10.07 -6.06
N ALA A 34 0.31 -10.88 -6.83
CA ALA A 34 -0.87 -11.63 -6.38
C ALA A 34 -1.73 -10.85 -5.35
N PRO A 35 -2.36 -9.72 -5.74
CA PRO A 35 -3.16 -8.87 -4.83
C PRO A 35 -4.23 -9.63 -4.07
N GLU A 36 -4.80 -10.66 -4.68
CA GLU A 36 -5.82 -11.54 -4.11
C GLU A 36 -5.34 -12.34 -2.90
N ARG A 37 -4.02 -12.47 -2.69
CA ARG A 37 -3.41 -13.18 -1.56
C ARG A 37 -2.71 -12.25 -0.56
N ILE A 38 -2.94 -10.94 -0.66
CA ILE A 38 -2.20 -9.97 0.15
C ILE A 38 -2.50 -10.11 1.65
N ASP A 39 -3.76 -10.33 2.00
CA ASP A 39 -4.14 -10.41 3.41
C ASP A 39 -3.62 -11.70 4.06
N GLU A 40 -3.49 -12.80 3.30
CA GLU A 40 -2.78 -14.01 3.77
C GLU A 40 -1.32 -13.69 4.12
N ARG A 41 -0.62 -12.94 3.26
CA ARG A 41 0.78 -12.57 3.48
C ARG A 41 0.95 -11.61 4.64
N ARG A 42 0.04 -10.64 4.78
CA ARG A 42 0.02 -9.66 5.88
C ARG A 42 -0.27 -10.37 7.21
N ALA A 43 -1.27 -11.24 7.25
CA ALA A 43 -1.56 -12.06 8.43
C ALA A 43 -0.38 -12.94 8.85
N GLY A 44 0.35 -13.51 7.88
CA GLY A 44 1.55 -14.33 8.13
C GLY A 44 2.70 -13.61 8.85
N ILE A 45 2.67 -12.27 8.90
CA ILE A 45 3.65 -11.45 9.64
C ILE A 45 3.00 -10.57 10.72
N GLY A 46 1.74 -10.82 11.07
CA GLY A 46 1.02 -10.08 12.11
C GLY A 46 0.56 -8.68 11.71
N GLU A 47 0.44 -8.40 10.41
CA GLU A 47 -0.05 -7.13 9.88
C GLU A 47 -1.56 -7.16 9.66
N MET A 48 -2.22 -6.02 9.87
CA MET A 48 -3.66 -5.84 9.59
C MET A 48 -3.97 -5.99 8.09
N PRO A 49 -5.22 -6.29 7.68
CA PRO A 49 -5.62 -6.32 6.27
C PRO A 49 -5.24 -5.06 5.49
N LEU A 50 -5.01 -5.17 4.18
CA LEU A 50 -4.58 -4.04 3.36
C LEU A 50 -5.63 -2.90 3.37
N ALA A 51 -6.92 -3.24 3.35
CA ALA A 51 -8.00 -2.24 3.38
C ALA A 51 -7.95 -1.39 4.66
N ASP A 52 -7.74 -2.03 5.81
CA ASP A 52 -7.63 -1.33 7.10
C ASP A 52 -6.36 -0.47 7.16
N TYR A 53 -5.25 -0.97 6.61
CA TYR A 53 -4.02 -0.19 6.49
C TYR A 53 -4.23 1.09 5.66
N ILE A 54 -4.92 1.00 4.52
CA ILE A 54 -5.23 2.17 3.68
C ILE A 54 -6.18 3.13 4.42
N CYS A 55 -7.15 2.62 5.17
CA CYS A 55 -8.05 3.43 5.99
C CYS A 55 -7.27 4.24 7.03
N VAL A 56 -6.40 3.59 7.80
CA VAL A 56 -5.53 4.24 8.80
C VAL A 56 -4.58 5.23 8.13
N ALA A 57 -3.96 4.86 7.01
CA ALA A 57 -3.08 5.76 6.27
C ALA A 57 -3.81 7.02 5.79
N THR A 58 -5.04 6.88 5.28
CA THR A 58 -5.88 8.00 4.84
C THR A 58 -6.25 8.93 6.01
N HIS A 59 -6.49 8.37 7.19
CA HIS A 59 -6.81 9.14 8.38
C HIS A 59 -5.61 9.92 8.95
N LEU A 60 -4.43 9.29 8.98
CA LEU A 60 -3.22 9.87 9.58
C LEU A 60 -2.43 10.76 8.62
N MET A 61 -2.47 10.44 7.32
CA MET A 61 -1.80 11.18 6.26
C MET A 61 -2.83 11.47 5.18
N PRO A 62 -3.58 12.57 5.24
CA PRO A 62 -4.51 12.91 4.18
C PRO A 62 -3.76 12.96 2.84
N PRO A 63 -4.24 12.28 1.79
CA PRO A 63 -3.61 12.36 0.48
C PRO A 63 -3.63 13.82 0.01
N PRO A 64 -2.59 14.27 -0.71
CA PRO A 64 -2.61 15.60 -1.32
C PRO A 64 -3.87 15.74 -2.15
N ALA A 65 -4.49 16.93 -2.09
CA ALA A 65 -5.65 17.23 -2.90
C ALA A 65 -5.34 16.91 -4.37
N ALA A 66 -6.31 16.34 -5.08
CA ALA A 66 -6.24 16.30 -6.53
C ALA A 66 -6.06 17.76 -6.99
N ASN A 67 -4.94 18.07 -7.65
CA ASN A 67 -4.81 19.39 -8.25
C ASN A 67 -6.00 19.59 -9.19
N PRO A 68 -6.71 20.73 -9.10
CA PRO A 68 -7.86 21.02 -9.94
C PRO A 68 -7.49 21.04 -11.44
#